data_AF-A0A5E4DDS3-F1
#
_entry.id   AF-A0A5E4DDS3-F1
#
_cell.length_a   1.000
_cell.length_b   1.000
_cell.length_c   1.000
_cell.angle_alpha   90.00
_cell.angle_beta   90.00
_cell.angle_gamma   90.00
#
_symmetry.space_group_name_H-M   'P 1'
#
loop_
_entity.id
_entity.type
_entity.pdbx_description
1 polymer ?
#
loop_
_entity_poly.entity_id
_entity_poly.type
_entity_poly.pdbx_seq_one_letter_code
_entity_poly.pdbx_strand_id
1 'polypeptide(L)' 'TFEAKIHHLETRPAQRPRAESPHLEYFVRFEVPSGDLAALLSSVRRVSDDVRSAGEDK' A
#
# COMPACT_ATOMS: atom_id res chain seq x y z
N THR A 1 -7.74 -8.49 -13.48
CA THR A 1 -7.45 -7.05 -13.58
C THR A 1 -8.55 -6.31 -12.89
N PHE A 2 -8.21 -5.34 -12.04
CA PHE A 2 -9.17 -4.48 -11.35
C PHE A 2 -8.99 -3.05 -11.85
N GLU A 3 -10.03 -2.23 -11.72
CA GLU A 3 -9.93 -0.78 -11.86
C GLU A 3 -9.98 -0.14 -10.47
N ALA A 4 -9.03 0.74 -10.20
CA ALA A 4 -8.96 1.50 -8.96
C ALA A 4 -8.68 2.97 -9.28
N LYS A 5 -9.34 3.86 -8.54
CA LYS A 5 -9.06 5.30 -8.60
C LYS A 5 -8.07 5.67 -7.52
N ILE A 6 -6.92 6.18 -7.91
CA ILE A 6 -5.90 6.66 -6.98
C ILE A 6 -6.23 8.12 -6.65
N HIS A 7 -6.57 8.39 -5.40
CA HIS A 7 -6.79 9.76 -4.90
C HIS A 7 -5.49 10.43 -4.49
N HIS A 8 -4.55 9.65 -3.97
CA HIS A 8 -3.27 10.15 -3.51
C HIS A 8 -2.22 9.05 -3.59
N LEU A 9 -1.05 9.37 -4.10
CA LEU A 9 0.14 8.53 -4.09
C LEU A 9 1.31 9.41 -3.66
N GLU A 10 2.01 8.96 -2.64
CA GLU A 10 3.15 9.66 -2.11
C GLU A 10 4.28 8.68 -1.79
N THR A 11 5.49 9.13 -2.08
CA THR A 11 6.73 8.44 -1.72
C THR A 11 7.52 9.32 -0.78
N ARG A 12 7.81 8.81 0.41
CA ARG A 12 8.61 9.52 1.42
C ARG A 12 9.82 8.70 1.80
N PRO A 13 10.95 9.34 2.15
CA PRO A 13 12.02 8.64 2.85
C PRO A 13 11.51 8.19 4.22
N ALA A 14 11.85 6.97 4.61
CA ALA A 14 11.43 6.43 5.89
C ALA A 14 12.00 7.27 7.03
N GLN A 15 11.15 7.64 7.99
CA GLN A 15 11.57 8.46 9.14
C GLN A 15 12.62 7.76 10.02
N ARG A 16 12.71 6.42 9.98
CA ARG A 16 13.77 5.66 10.64
C ARG A 16 14.51 4.81 9.62
N PRO A 17 15.80 5.09 9.36
CA PRO A 17 16.61 4.16 8.60
C PRO A 17 16.74 2.86 9.41
N ARG A 18 16.18 1.76 8.92
CA ARG A 18 16.70 0.44 9.28
C ARG A 18 18.09 0.32 8.65
N ALA A 19 19.02 -0.27 9.36
CA ALA A 19 20.47 -0.06 9.24
C ALA A 19 21.10 -0.37 7.86
N GLU A 20 20.34 -0.84 6.87
CA GLU A 20 20.91 -1.50 5.69
C GLU A 20 20.41 -0.98 4.34
N SER A 21 19.46 -0.02 4.29
CA SER A 21 18.97 0.56 3.01
C SER A 21 18.25 1.91 3.21
N PRO A 22 18.22 2.81 2.21
CA PRO A 22 17.26 3.92 2.21
C PRO A 22 15.85 3.33 2.09
N HIS A 23 15.20 3.11 3.23
CA HIS A 23 13.82 2.66 3.25
C HIS A 23 12.93 3.77 2.69
N LEU A 24 12.17 3.49 1.63
CA LEU A 24 11.13 4.37 1.11
C LEU A 24 9.78 3.88 1.62
N GLU A 25 8.99 4.80 2.17
CA GLU A 25 7.60 4.56 2.56
C GLU A 25 6.68 5.06 1.44
N TYR A 26 5.67 4.26 1.11
CA TYR A 26 4.66 4.60 0.13
C TYR A 26 3.31 4.74 0.81
N PHE A 27 2.66 5.89 0.61
CA PHE A 27 1.31 6.15 1.08
C PHE A 27 0.38 6.25 -0.12
N VAL A 28 -0.64 5.39 -0.15
CA VAL A 28 -1.62 5.36 -1.23
C VAL A 28 -3.02 5.48 -0.65
N ARG A 29 -3.79 6.45 -1.12
CA ARG A 29 -5.23 6.55 -0.89
C ARG A 29 -5.92 6.24 -2.20
N PHE A 30 -6.78 5.24 -2.21
CA PHE A 30 -7.48 4.79 -3.41
C PHE A 30 -8.91 4.37 -3.11
N GLU A 31 -9.71 4.29 -4.15
CA GLU A 31 -11.04 3.69 -4.19
C GLU A 31 -11.01 2.51 -5.17
N VAL A 32 -11.60 1.39 -4.77
CA VAL A 32 -11.72 0.18 -5.57
C VAL A 32 -13.05 -0.50 -5.24
N PRO A 33 -13.69 -1.21 -6.18
CA PRO A 33 -14.85 -2.04 -5.86
C PRO A 33 -14.51 -3.01 -4.72
N SER A 34 -15.44 -3.21 -3.77
CA SER A 34 -15.20 -4.04 -2.59
C SER A 34 -14.81 -5.48 -2.93
N GLY A 35 -15.34 -6.03 -4.03
CA GLY A 35 -14.98 -7.37 -4.53
C GLY A 35 -13.54 -7.49 -5.03
N ASP A 36 -12.91 -6.37 -5.43
CA ASP A 36 -11.55 -6.33 -5.96
C ASP A 36 -10.50 -5.96 -4.90
N LEU A 37 -10.92 -5.48 -3.72
CA LEU A 37 -10.01 -5.07 -2.64
C LEU A 37 -9.06 -6.20 -2.23
N ALA A 38 -9.57 -7.42 -2.07
CA ALA A 38 -8.75 -8.58 -1.68
C ALA A 38 -7.71 -8.93 -2.77
N ALA A 39 -8.08 -8.81 -4.04
CA ALA A 39 -7.19 -9.08 -5.17
C ALA A 39 -6.09 -8.01 -5.28
N LEU A 40 -6.44 -6.74 -5.07
CA LEU A 40 -5.49 -5.62 -4.99
C LEU A 40 -4.50 -5.83 -3.84
N LEU A 41 -4.98 -6.04 -2.61
CA LEU A 41 -4.12 -6.24 -1.44
C LEU A 41 -3.19 -7.45 -1.60
N SER A 42 -3.72 -8.55 -2.14
CA SER A 42 -2.90 -9.73 -2.44
C SER A 42 -1.81 -9.44 -3.46
N SER A 43 -2.08 -8.61 -4.47
CA SER A 43 -1.10 -8.22 -5.47
C SER A 43 -0.01 -7.33 -4.88
N VAL A 44 -0.38 -6.40 -4.01
CA VAL A 44 0.58 -5.51 -3.31
C VAL A 44 1.47 -6.31 -2.35
N ARG A 45 0.90 -7.25 -1.58
CA ARG A 45 1.65 -8.11 -0.65
C ARG A 45 2.67 -9.01 -1.34
N ARG A 46 2.51 -9.32 -2.63
CA ARG A 46 3.51 -10.08 -3.40
C ARG A 46 4.77 -9.28 -3.74
N VAL A 47 4.66 -7.96 -3.80
CA VAL A 47 5.77 -7.06 -4.17
C VAL A 47 6.29 -6.26 -2.98
N SER A 48 5.58 -6.28 -1.85
CA SER A 48 5.89 -5.53 -0.64
C SER A 48 5.70 -6.40 0.60
N ASP A 49 6.73 -6.46 1.44
CA ASP A 49 6.73 -7.27 2.67
C ASP A 49 5.87 -6.62 3.79
N ASP A 50 6.05 -5.32 4.03
CA ASP A 50 5.29 -4.55 5.03
C ASP A 50 4.16 -3.76 4.33
N VAL A 51 2.96 -4.35 4.30
CA VAL A 51 1.73 -3.69 3.86
C VAL A 51 0.84 -3.46 5.07
N ARG A 52 0.48 -2.20 5.31
CA ARG A 52 -0.46 -1.78 6.36
C ARG A 52 -1.67 -1.13 5.71
N SER A 53 -2.83 -1.75 5.85
CA SER A 53 -4.10 -1.18 5.40
C SER A 53 -4.85 -0.57 6.59
N ALA A 54 -5.32 0.66 6.46
CA ALA A 54 -6.10 1.36 7.49
C ALA A 54 -7.55 0.83 7.66
N GLY A 55 -7.89 -0.31 7.03
CA GLY A 55 -9.26 -0.82 6.91
C GLY A 55 -9.51 -2.17 7.61
N GLU A 56 -8.63 -2.62 8.49
CA GLU A 56 -8.94 -3.69 9.45
C GLU A 56 -9.40 -3.06 10.77
N ASP A 57 -10.52 -2.34 10.74
CA ASP A 57 -11.30 -2.02 11.94
C ASP A 57 -12.64 -2.77 11.78
N LYS A 58 -12.84 -3.81 12.59
CA LYS A 58 -14.07 -4.57 12.69
C LYS A 58 -14.58 -4.47 14.12
#